data_AF-A0A2N5W349-F1
#
_entry.id   AF-A0A2N5W349-F1
#
_cell.length_a   1.000
_cell.length_b   1.000
_cell.length_c   1.000
_cell.angle_alpha   90.00
_cell.angle_beta   90.00
_cell.angle_gamma   90.00
#
_symmetry.space_group_name_H-M   'P 1'
#
loop_
_entity.id
_entity.type
_entity.pdbx_description
1 polymer ?
#
loop_
_entity_poly.entity_id
_entity_poly.type
_entity_poly.pdbx_seq_one_letter_code
_entity_poly.pdbx_strand_id
1 'polypeptide(L)'
;MSTTSASMQLPKTPLGNNYWESFILEEATHITIAQKPRSGAYPHGAYHNTKDVSESRFSSESKKEQDHILTTRDMPFLFNLILRKLNSQSPEEKKLDKVEEDSNHTNENIPEPDKDVGEMDPNNDLDASLPFNYPKQAYMAS
;
A
#
# COMPACT_ATOMS: atom_id res chain seq x y z
N MET A 1 6.57 -31.77 -38.08
CA MET A 1 6.44 -32.00 -36.62
C MET A 1 5.35 -31.06 -36.14
N SER A 2 4.16 -31.59 -35.87
CA SER A 2 3.00 -30.79 -35.46
C SER A 2 2.82 -30.93 -33.95
N THR A 3 3.06 -29.85 -33.21
CA THR A 3 2.74 -29.76 -31.79
C THR A 3 1.25 -29.48 -31.63
N THR A 4 0.50 -30.51 -31.23
CA THR A 4 -0.89 -30.38 -30.79
C THR A 4 -0.93 -29.59 -29.49
N SER A 5 -1.39 -28.33 -29.55
CA SER A 5 -1.76 -27.56 -28.37
C SER A 5 -3.09 -28.10 -27.84
N ALA A 6 -3.05 -28.81 -26.72
CA ALA A 6 -4.25 -29.28 -26.04
C ALA A 6 -4.96 -28.08 -25.38
N SER A 7 -6.01 -27.59 -26.02
CA SER A 7 -6.94 -26.63 -25.41
C SER A 7 -7.72 -27.37 -24.33
N MET A 8 -7.37 -27.11 -23.07
CA MET A 8 -8.00 -27.72 -21.89
C MET A 8 -9.37 -27.06 -21.65
N GLN A 9 -10.40 -27.53 -22.36
CA GLN A 9 -11.78 -27.15 -22.10
C GLN A 9 -12.32 -28.00 -20.94
N LEU A 10 -12.44 -27.40 -19.75
CA LEU A 10 -13.07 -28.05 -18.60
C LEU A 10 -14.59 -28.16 -18.82
N PRO A 11 -15.21 -29.31 -18.49
CA PRO A 11 -16.66 -29.48 -18.61
C PRO A 11 -17.39 -28.58 -17.61
N LYS A 12 -18.48 -27.93 -18.06
CA LYS A 12 -19.37 -27.04 -17.27
C LYS A 12 -20.18 -27.79 -16.20
N THR A 13 -19.49 -28.55 -15.35
CA THR A 13 -20.06 -29.22 -14.19
C THR A 13 -19.80 -28.35 -12.96
N PRO A 14 -20.68 -28.35 -11.94
CA PRO A 14 -20.44 -27.61 -10.70
C PRO A 14 -19.10 -27.98 -10.04
N LEU A 15 -18.69 -29.25 -10.15
CA LEU A 15 -17.39 -29.71 -9.70
C LEU A 15 -16.23 -29.06 -10.48
N GLY A 16 -16.34 -28.97 -11.81
CA GLY A 16 -15.36 -28.29 -12.67
C GLY A 16 -15.22 -26.80 -12.37
N ASN A 17 -16.32 -26.11 -12.05
CA ASN A 17 -16.27 -24.70 -11.64
C ASN A 17 -15.49 -24.51 -10.33
N ASN A 18 -15.76 -25.33 -9.31
CA ASN A 18 -15.04 -25.23 -8.03
C ASN A 18 -13.53 -25.45 -8.19
N TYR A 19 -13.13 -26.43 -9.01
CA TYR A 19 -11.72 -26.66 -9.32
C TYR A 19 -11.10 -25.47 -10.05
N TRP A 20 -11.81 -24.90 -11.02
CA TRP A 20 -11.33 -23.74 -11.76
C TRP A 20 -11.18 -22.50 -10.86
N GLU A 21 -12.17 -22.24 -10.00
CA GLU A 21 -12.10 -21.14 -9.03
C GLU A 21 -10.94 -21.32 -8.05
N SER A 22 -10.75 -22.54 -7.53
CA SER A 22 -9.64 -22.85 -6.62
C SER A 22 -8.28 -22.63 -7.29
N PHE A 23 -8.13 -23.08 -8.53
CA PHE A 23 -6.92 -22.90 -9.32
C PHE A 23 -6.62 -21.42 -9.58
N ILE A 24 -7.62 -20.64 -10.03
CA ILE A 24 -7.45 -19.21 -10.29
C ILE A 24 -7.11 -18.45 -9.00
N LEU A 25 -7.74 -18.82 -7.88
CA LEU A 25 -7.42 -18.24 -6.58
C LEU A 25 -5.97 -18.50 -6.19
N GLU A 26 -5.50 -19.74 -6.29
CA GLU A 26 -4.13 -20.13 -5.97
C GLU A 26 -3.11 -19.34 -6.81
N GLU A 27 -3.29 -19.28 -8.12
CA GLU A 27 -2.42 -18.53 -9.03
C GLU A 27 -2.44 -17.03 -8.74
N ALA A 28 -3.62 -16.44 -8.54
CA ALA A 28 -3.74 -15.02 -8.21
C ALA A 28 -3.06 -14.71 -6.87
N THR A 29 -3.20 -15.57 -5.86
CA THR A 29 -2.51 -15.43 -4.58
C THR A 29 -1.00 -15.49 -4.76
N HIS A 30 -0.49 -16.44 -5.54
CA HIS A 30 0.94 -16.59 -5.78
C HIS A 30 1.55 -15.33 -6.45
N ILE A 31 0.90 -14.79 -7.50
CA ILE A 31 1.34 -13.56 -8.16
C ILE A 31 1.30 -12.38 -7.19
N THR A 32 0.23 -12.29 -6.40
CA THR A 32 0.03 -11.18 -5.46
C THR A 32 1.09 -11.16 -4.36
N ILE A 33 1.44 -12.31 -3.79
CA ILE A 33 2.48 -12.43 -2.76
C ILE A 33 3.86 -12.09 -3.33
N ALA A 34 4.12 -12.47 -4.59
CA ALA A 34 5.39 -12.17 -5.25
C ALA A 34 5.57 -10.67 -5.54
N GLN A 35 4.46 -9.93 -5.73
CA GLN A 35 4.50 -8.48 -5.93
C GLN A 35 4.66 -7.75 -4.61
N LYS A 36 5.78 -7.05 -4.48
CA LYS A 36 6.11 -6.23 -3.32
C LYS A 36 6.90 -5.00 -3.75
N PRO A 37 6.88 -3.91 -2.96
CA PRO A 37 7.73 -2.76 -3.22
C PRO A 37 9.22 -3.16 -3.26
N ARG A 38 10.04 -2.38 -3.98
CA ARG A 38 11.50 -2.58 -3.93
C ARG A 38 12.00 -2.54 -2.49
N SER A 39 12.78 -3.55 -2.12
CA SER A 39 13.34 -3.66 -0.78
C SER A 39 14.61 -2.81 -0.65
N GLY A 40 14.88 -2.30 0.55
CA GLY A 40 16.09 -1.52 0.84
C GLY A 40 15.88 -0.01 0.86
N ALA A 41 16.99 0.70 1.07
CA ALA A 41 17.02 2.16 1.15
C ALA A 41 16.93 2.80 -0.25
N TYR A 42 16.23 3.92 -0.34
CA TYR A 42 16.21 4.80 -1.51
C TYR A 42 17.64 5.22 -1.90
N PRO A 43 17.99 5.34 -3.21
CA PRO A 43 17.11 5.28 -4.40
C PRO A 43 16.79 3.89 -4.93
N HIS A 44 17.49 2.85 -4.43
CA HIS A 44 17.35 1.50 -4.96
C HIS A 44 16.19 0.72 -4.33
N GLY A 45 15.74 1.12 -3.14
CA GLY A 45 14.57 0.59 -2.46
C GLY A 45 13.52 1.65 -2.12
N ALA A 46 12.55 1.27 -1.29
CA ALA A 46 11.35 2.07 -1.04
C ALA A 46 11.37 2.93 0.25
N TYR A 47 12.31 2.69 1.19
CA TYR A 47 12.36 3.47 2.43
C TYR A 47 13.47 4.53 2.43
N HIS A 48 13.25 5.62 3.15
CA HIS A 48 14.26 6.66 3.39
C HIS A 48 14.73 6.58 4.84
N ASN A 49 16.01 6.86 5.06
CA ASN A 49 16.55 7.05 6.40
C ASN A 49 16.12 8.42 6.93
N THR A 50 15.80 8.53 8.22
CA THR A 50 15.43 9.81 8.86
C THR A 50 16.54 10.84 8.82
N LYS A 51 17.80 10.40 8.72
CA LYS A 51 18.97 11.28 8.55
C LYS A 51 19.05 11.95 7.17
N ASP A 52 18.43 11.32 6.17
CA ASP A 52 18.59 11.66 4.75
C ASP A 52 17.26 12.09 4.09
N VAL A 53 16.18 12.19 4.86
CA VAL A 53 14.86 12.59 4.35
C VAL A 53 14.72 14.11 4.31
N SER A 54 14.30 14.65 3.18
CA SER A 54 14.08 16.08 2.95
C SER A 54 12.59 16.42 2.84
N GLU A 55 12.23 17.69 3.07
CA GLU A 55 10.84 18.17 2.92
C GLU A 55 10.27 17.94 1.52
N SER A 56 11.10 18.04 0.48
CA SER A 56 10.72 17.78 -0.91
C SER A 56 10.14 16.37 -1.12
N ARG A 57 10.43 15.42 -0.22
CA ARG A 57 9.86 14.08 -0.28
C ARG A 57 8.35 14.06 -0.02
N PHE A 58 7.85 15.00 0.76
CA PHE A 58 6.43 15.12 1.09
C PHE A 58 5.68 16.00 0.08
N SER A 59 6.34 16.44 -1.00
CA SER A 59 5.67 17.13 -2.08
C SER A 59 4.64 16.25 -2.78
N SER A 60 3.63 16.88 -3.36
CA SER A 60 2.62 16.21 -4.17
C SER A 60 3.25 15.47 -5.36
N GLU A 61 4.26 16.05 -6.00
CA GLU A 61 5.01 15.44 -7.10
C GLU A 61 5.72 14.15 -6.66
N SER A 62 6.44 14.20 -5.54
CA SER A 62 7.14 13.03 -4.98
C SER A 62 6.17 11.90 -4.62
N LYS A 63 4.98 12.24 -4.13
CA LYS A 63 3.91 11.27 -3.85
C LYS A 63 3.37 10.64 -5.14
N LYS A 64 3.04 11.45 -6.16
CA LYS A 64 2.57 10.97 -7.46
C LYS A 64 3.58 10.02 -8.12
N GLU A 65 4.87 10.36 -8.08
CA GLU A 65 5.92 9.51 -8.64
C GLU A 65 6.02 8.17 -7.89
N GLN A 66 5.96 8.20 -6.55
CA GLN A 66 5.95 6.97 -5.77
C GLN A 66 4.74 6.10 -6.10
N ASP A 67 3.55 6.68 -6.14
CA ASP A 67 2.31 5.97 -6.47
C ASP A 67 2.38 5.38 -7.88
N HIS A 68 2.89 6.15 -8.85
CA HIS A 68 3.12 5.68 -10.21
C HIS A 68 4.07 4.47 -10.24
N ILE A 69 5.23 4.55 -9.58
CA ILE A 69 6.17 3.42 -9.51
C ILE A 69 5.52 2.20 -8.85
N LEU A 70 4.81 2.41 -7.74
CA LEU A 70 4.20 1.35 -6.95
C LEU A 70 3.13 0.60 -7.75
N THR A 71 2.30 1.33 -8.50
CA THR A 71 1.15 0.81 -9.23
C THR A 71 1.48 0.30 -10.63
N THR A 72 2.52 0.82 -11.28
CA THR A 72 2.86 0.44 -12.67
C THR A 72 4.05 -0.52 -12.76
N ARG A 73 4.99 -0.45 -11.81
CA ARG A 73 6.25 -1.20 -11.88
C ARG A 73 6.36 -2.27 -10.79
N ASP A 74 6.15 -1.90 -9.53
CA ASP A 74 6.42 -2.81 -8.41
C ASP A 74 5.26 -3.79 -8.15
N MET A 75 4.01 -3.32 -8.19
CA MET A 75 2.83 -4.14 -7.87
C MET A 75 1.65 -3.98 -8.85
N PRO A 76 1.86 -4.10 -10.17
CA PRO A 76 0.80 -3.83 -11.15
C PRO A 76 -0.34 -4.85 -11.13
N PHE A 77 -0.10 -6.12 -10.80
CA PHE A 77 -1.16 -7.13 -10.75
C PHE A 77 -2.05 -6.90 -9.52
N LEU A 78 -1.43 -6.76 -8.35
CA LEU A 78 -2.14 -6.50 -7.09
C LEU A 78 -2.97 -5.22 -7.17
N PHE A 79 -2.37 -4.13 -7.64
CA PHE A 79 -3.08 -2.86 -7.79
C PHE A 79 -4.31 -3.01 -8.71
N ASN A 80 -4.14 -3.60 -9.89
CA ASN A 80 -5.24 -3.82 -10.83
C ASN A 80 -6.30 -4.78 -10.30
N LEU A 81 -5.92 -5.81 -9.54
CA LEU A 81 -6.84 -6.76 -8.92
C LEU A 81 -7.76 -6.05 -7.91
N ILE A 82 -7.19 -5.23 -7.03
CA ILE A 82 -7.94 -4.43 -6.06
C ILE A 82 -8.82 -3.41 -6.80
N LEU A 83 -8.28 -2.66 -7.76
CA LEU A 83 -9.01 -1.65 -8.51
C LEU A 83 -10.23 -2.24 -9.21
N ARG A 84 -10.08 -3.39 -9.88
CA ARG A 84 -11.19 -4.11 -10.53
C ARG A 84 -12.22 -4.59 -9.52
N LYS A 85 -11.78 -5.13 -8.37
CA LYS A 85 -12.69 -5.59 -7.31
C LYS A 85 -13.52 -4.44 -6.74
N LEU A 86 -12.91 -3.29 -6.50
CA LEU A 86 -13.61 -2.09 -6.02
C LEU A 86 -14.59 -1.56 -7.08
N ASN A 87 -14.16 -1.47 -8.34
CA ASN A 87 -15.00 -0.98 -9.43
C ASN A 87 -16.17 -1.92 -9.77
N SER A 88 -16.03 -3.23 -9.53
CA SER A 88 -17.10 -4.21 -9.75
C SER A 88 -18.31 -4.06 -8.81
N GLN A 89 -18.17 -3.26 -7.75
CA GLN A 89 -19.26 -2.97 -6.81
C GLN A 89 -20.06 -1.72 -7.18
N SER A 90 -19.62 -0.99 -8.22
CA SER A 90 -20.41 0.08 -8.83
C SER A 90 -21.24 -0.54 -9.96
N PRO A 91 -22.59 -0.56 -9.89
CA PRO A 91 -23.37 -0.60 -11.11
C PRO A 91 -23.04 0.68 -11.89
N GLU A 92 -23.08 0.60 -13.22
CA GLU A 92 -22.80 1.67 -14.19
C GLU A 92 -21.34 1.79 -14.67
N GLU A 93 -21.19 1.46 -15.95
CA GLU A 93 -20.04 1.64 -16.81
C GLU A 93 -19.47 3.06 -16.70
N LYS A 94 -18.39 3.24 -15.96
CA LYS A 94 -17.59 4.48 -16.07
C LYS A 94 -16.52 4.27 -17.12
N LYS A 95 -16.87 4.69 -18.34
CA LYS A 95 -15.93 5.10 -19.38
C LYS A 95 -14.86 5.96 -18.71
N LEU A 96 -13.59 5.63 -18.94
CA LEU A 96 -12.42 6.38 -18.44
C LEU A 96 -12.50 7.82 -18.96
N ASP A 97 -13.14 8.70 -18.20
CA ASP A 97 -12.99 10.13 -18.36
C ASP A 97 -11.79 10.56 -17.51
N LYS A 98 -10.89 11.26 -18.20
CA LYS A 98 -9.70 11.94 -17.71
C LYS A 98 -9.95 12.55 -16.34
N VAL A 99 -9.19 12.09 -15.34
CA VAL A 99 -9.17 12.71 -14.01
C VAL A 99 -8.56 14.10 -14.18
N GLU A 100 -9.41 15.12 -14.30
CA GLU A 100 -8.98 16.49 -14.03
C GLU A 100 -8.69 16.57 -12.53
N GLU A 101 -7.46 16.96 -12.21
CA GLU A 101 -6.98 17.14 -10.86
C GLU A 101 -7.67 18.36 -10.23
N ASP A 102 -8.75 18.13 -9.49
CA ASP A 102 -9.38 19.17 -8.67
C ASP A 102 -8.47 19.44 -7.46
N SER A 103 -7.55 20.39 -7.66
CA SER A 103 -6.79 21.04 -6.60
C SER A 103 -7.73 21.90 -5.75
N ASN A 104 -8.56 21.26 -4.93
CA ASN A 104 -9.31 21.95 -3.92
C ASN A 104 -8.50 21.95 -2.62
N HIS A 105 -7.65 22.97 -2.47
CA HIS A 105 -7.05 23.33 -1.18
C HIS A 105 -8.18 23.78 -0.25
N THR A 106 -8.87 22.83 0.39
CA THR A 106 -9.61 23.11 1.61
C THR A 106 -8.60 23.50 2.67
N ASN A 107 -8.54 24.80 2.96
CA ASN A 107 -8.01 25.38 4.19
C ASN A 107 -8.68 24.68 5.38
N GLU A 108 -8.06 23.60 5.84
CA GLU A 108 -8.26 23.07 7.18
C GLU A 108 -7.69 24.09 8.15
N ASN A 109 -8.59 24.81 8.83
CA ASN A 109 -8.25 25.65 9.96
C ASN A 109 -7.52 24.77 10.97
N ILE A 110 -6.20 24.89 11.04
CA ILE A 110 -5.37 24.32 12.09
C ILE A 110 -5.79 25.06 13.38
N PRO A 111 -6.39 24.39 14.38
CA PRO A 111 -6.61 25.00 15.67
C PRO A 111 -5.25 25.42 16.24
N GLU A 112 -5.16 26.63 16.82
CA GLU A 112 -3.91 27.05 17.45
C GLU A 112 -3.45 26.01 18.48
N PRO A 113 -2.14 25.74 18.58
CA PRO A 113 -1.64 24.88 19.63
C PRO A 113 -1.97 25.52 20.97
N ASP A 114 -2.72 24.80 21.81
CA ASP A 114 -2.96 25.17 23.20
C ASP A 114 -1.60 25.41 23.87
N LYS A 115 -1.30 26.68 24.15
CA LYS A 115 -0.13 27.08 24.93
C LYS A 115 -0.42 26.85 26.42
N ASP A 116 -0.64 25.60 26.78
CA ASP A 116 -0.54 25.16 28.16
C ASP A 116 0.34 23.90 28.21
N VAL A 117 1.59 24.08 27.77
CA VAL A 117 2.66 23.18 28.19
C VAL A 117 2.98 23.61 29.62
N GLY A 118 2.26 23.00 30.56
CA GLY A 118 2.67 22.96 31.95
C GLY A 118 4.15 22.57 32.00
N GLU A 119 4.92 23.43 32.64
CA GLU A 119 6.34 23.31 32.90
C GLU A 119 6.67 21.86 33.29
N MET A 120 7.35 21.13 32.41
CA MET A 120 7.81 19.78 32.70
C MET A 120 8.93 19.88 33.74
N ASP A 121 8.58 19.67 35.00
CA ASP A 121 9.54 19.47 36.09
C ASP A 121 10.45 18.28 35.71
N PRO A 122 11.76 18.51 35.54
CA PRO A 122 12.72 17.46 35.18
C PRO A 122 12.86 16.36 36.24
N ASN A 123 12.20 16.49 37.40
CA ASN A 123 12.20 15.50 38.48
C ASN A 123 10.87 14.74 38.64
N ASN A 124 9.89 14.94 37.74
CA ASN A 124 8.66 14.17 37.81
C ASN A 124 8.88 12.78 37.22
N ASP A 125 9.14 11.80 38.10
CA ASP A 125 9.24 10.39 37.77
C ASP A 125 8.01 9.95 36.97
N LEU A 126 8.22 9.68 35.68
CA LEU A 126 7.25 9.15 34.72
C LEU A 126 6.92 7.68 35.03
N ASP A 127 6.40 7.42 36.23
CA ASP A 127 5.68 6.18 36.54
C ASP A 127 4.19 6.38 36.22
N ALA A 128 3.90 6.43 34.92
CA ALA A 128 2.53 6.46 34.42
C ALA A 128 2.40 5.46 33.28
N SER A 129 2.27 4.18 33.67
CA SER A 129 1.41 3.17 33.03
C SER A 129 0.96 3.48 31.59
N LEU A 130 1.88 3.41 30.63
CA LEU A 130 1.53 3.40 29.22
C LEU A 130 0.98 2.00 28.88
N PRO A 131 -0.16 1.89 28.16
CA PRO A 131 -0.81 0.61 27.87
C PRO A 131 -0.05 -0.25 26.83
N PHE A 132 1.14 0.18 26.43
CA PHE A 132 1.94 -0.49 25.42
C PHE A 132 3.24 -0.99 26.04
N ASN A 133 3.35 -2.31 26.15
CA ASN A 133 4.57 -2.99 26.58
C ASN A 133 5.62 -2.90 25.47
N TYR A 134 6.54 -1.94 25.56
CA TYR A 134 7.66 -1.83 24.64
C TYR A 134 8.72 -2.87 24.98
N PRO A 135 9.14 -3.75 24.05
CA PRO A 135 10.23 -4.67 24.30
C PRO A 135 11.55 -3.90 24.45
N LYS A 136 12.05 -3.77 25.69
CA LYS A 136 13.31 -3.09 26.03
C LYS A 136 14.56 -3.69 25.35
N GLN A 137 14.44 -4.86 24.74
CA GLN A 137 15.56 -5.59 24.14
C GLN A 137 16.04 -4.97 22.81
N ALA A 138 15.21 -4.14 22.15
CA ALA A 138 15.57 -3.53 20.87
C ALA A 138 16.64 -2.42 20.97
N TYR A 139 16.91 -1.91 22.17
CA TYR A 139 17.80 -0.75 22.38
C TYR A 139 19.15 -1.12 23.03
N MET A 140 19.41 -2.41 23.22
CA MET A 140 20.65 -2.91 23.81
C MET A 140 21.40 -3.74 22.78
N ALA A 141 21.94 -3.06 21.77
CA ALA A 141 22.98 -3.59 20.92
C ALA A 141 24.04 -2.50 20.74
N SER A 142 25.09 -2.59 21.56
CA SER A 142 26.37 -1.89 21.42
C SER A 142 27.42 -2.87 20.96
#